data_AF-D3BRH5-F1
#
_entry.id   AF-D3BRH5-F1
#
_cell.length_a   1.000
_cell.length_b   1.000
_cell.length_c   1.000
_cell.angle_alpha   90.00
_cell.angle_beta   90.00
_cell.angle_gamma   90.00
#
_symmetry.space_group_name_H-M   'P 1'
#
loop_
_entity.id
_entity.type
_entity.pdbx_description
1 polymer ?
#
loop_
_entity_poly.entity_id
_entity_poly.type
_entity_poly.pdbx_seq_one_letter_code
_entity_poly.pdbx_strand_id
1 'polypeptide(L)'
;MMKYLLILFIAFVTLANSQLILSTGQWTKHNTGLCTTPLIMNLTKNVGGYQTVSVQGYPYLTNITVNNDGTFQGLGCLYSGKRVTDYASVKGVIYNANAFVAIYAPSFGFPGVTYYYSLNFCDNSNIQQNVEGDISSEPQL
;
A
#
# COMPACT_ATOMS: atom_id res chain seq x y z
N MET A 1 27.83 -30.95 -14.27
CA MET A 1 27.48 -30.38 -12.94
C MET A 1 27.34 -28.85 -12.94
N MET A 2 28.20 -28.09 -13.63
CA MET A 2 28.16 -26.61 -13.65
C MET A 2 26.85 -25.98 -14.18
N LYS A 3 26.15 -26.64 -15.13
CA LYS A 3 24.87 -26.17 -15.69
C LYS A 3 23.74 -26.09 -14.66
N TYR A 4 23.70 -27.00 -13.68
CA TYR A 4 22.66 -27.02 -12.65
C TYR A 4 22.90 -25.95 -11.56
N LEU A 5 24.16 -25.65 -11.25
CA LEU A 5 24.54 -24.56 -10.34
C LEU A 5 24.13 -23.19 -10.90
N LEU A 6 24.29 -22.97 -12.21
CA LEU A 6 23.88 -21.72 -12.86
C LEU A 6 22.36 -21.51 -12.77
N ILE A 7 21.57 -22.55 -13.02
CA ILE A 7 20.09 -22.49 -12.94
C ILE A 7 19.65 -22.22 -11.50
N LEU A 8 20.27 -22.89 -10.52
CA LEU A 8 19.97 -22.69 -9.11
C LEU A 8 20.32 -21.27 -8.64
N PHE A 9 21.44 -20.72 -9.12
CA PHE A 9 21.85 -19.34 -8.81
C PHE A 9 20.89 -18.31 -9.41
N ILE A 10 20.48 -18.47 -10.67
CA ILE A 10 19.51 -17.58 -11.32
C ILE A 10 18.16 -17.62 -10.58
N ALA A 11 17.68 -18.82 -10.22
CA ALA A 11 16.44 -18.97 -9.45
C ALA A 11 16.53 -18.31 -8.06
N PHE A 12 17.69 -18.37 -7.40
CA PHE A 12 17.90 -17.74 -6.09
C PHE A 12 17.90 -16.21 -6.20
N VAL A 13 18.51 -15.64 -7.26
CA VAL A 13 18.54 -14.19 -7.50
C VAL A 13 17.15 -13.64 -7.85
N THR A 14 16.30 -14.39 -8.54
CA THR A 14 14.92 -13.95 -8.83
C THR A 14 14.02 -13.99 -7.60
N LEU A 15 14.20 -14.96 -6.71
CA LEU A 15 13.47 -15.04 -5.44
C LEU A 15 13.91 -13.96 -4.43
N ALA A 16 15.16 -13.54 -4.48
CA ALA A 16 15.70 -12.51 -3.58
C ALA A 16 15.15 -11.09 -3.85
N ASN A 17 14.54 -10.86 -5.02
CA ASN A 17 14.06 -9.54 -5.45
C ASN A 17 12.53 -9.41 -5.50
N SER A 18 11.78 -10.32 -4.87
CA SER A 18 10.32 -10.15 -4.77
C SER A 18 9.97 -9.05 -3.77
N GLN A 19 9.81 -7.82 -4.27
CA GLN A 19 9.24 -6.75 -3.46
C GLN A 19 7.78 -7.11 -3.13
N LEU A 20 7.42 -7.05 -1.84
CA LEU A 20 6.03 -7.14 -1.40
C LEU A 20 5.29 -5.87 -1.82
N ILE A 21 4.52 -5.97 -2.91
CA ILE A 21 3.73 -4.87 -3.48
C ILE A 21 2.28 -5.02 -3.00
N LEU A 22 1.66 -3.91 -2.58
CA LEU A 22 0.22 -3.88 -2.32
C LEU A 22 -0.56 -3.83 -3.64
N SER A 23 -1.53 -4.72 -3.81
CA SER A 23 -2.46 -4.70 -4.93
C SER A 23 -3.39 -3.49 -4.85
N THR A 24 -3.48 -2.72 -5.95
CA THR A 24 -4.48 -1.66 -6.09
C THR A 24 -5.88 -2.25 -6.24
N GLY A 25 -6.90 -1.53 -5.76
CA GLY A 25 -8.28 -1.98 -5.85
C GLY A 25 -9.08 -1.64 -4.61
N GLN A 26 -10.15 -2.41 -4.37
CA GLN A 26 -11.06 -2.19 -3.24
C GLN A 26 -10.65 -3.06 -2.05
N TRP A 27 -10.49 -2.43 -0.90
CA TRP A 27 -10.07 -3.01 0.36
C TRP A 27 -11.12 -2.79 1.44
N THR A 28 -11.25 -3.76 2.34
CA THR A 28 -12.01 -3.65 3.57
C THR A 28 -11.08 -3.37 4.74
N LYS A 29 -11.38 -2.33 5.52
CA LYS A 29 -10.79 -2.09 6.83
C LYS A 29 -11.68 -2.66 7.92
N HIS A 30 -11.11 -3.58 8.68
CA HIS A 30 -11.71 -4.20 9.84
C HIS A 30 -11.29 -3.44 11.10
N ASN A 31 -12.28 -3.00 11.88
CA ASN A 31 -12.05 -2.37 13.17
C ASN A 31 -11.90 -3.47 14.25
N THR A 32 -11.20 -3.16 15.33
CA THR A 32 -10.96 -4.11 16.45
C THR A 32 -12.13 -4.19 17.43
N GLY A 33 -13.20 -3.42 17.22
CA GLY A 33 -14.41 -3.47 18.05
C GLY A 33 -15.34 -4.61 17.67
N LEU A 34 -16.01 -5.21 18.66
CA LEU A 34 -17.06 -6.20 18.44
C LEU A 34 -18.20 -5.55 17.63
N CYS A 35 -18.57 -6.18 16.50
CA CYS A 35 -19.74 -5.84 15.67
C CYS A 35 -19.71 -4.48 14.95
N THR A 36 -18.55 -3.90 14.67
CA THR A 36 -18.48 -2.69 13.83
C THR A 36 -18.65 -3.02 12.34
N THR A 37 -19.41 -2.20 11.62
CA THR A 37 -19.52 -2.32 10.15
C THR A 37 -18.15 -2.12 9.51
N PRO A 38 -17.68 -3.06 8.67
CA PRO A 38 -16.43 -2.89 7.92
C PRO A 38 -16.50 -1.67 7.01
N LEU A 39 -15.37 -0.97 6.87
CA LEU A 39 -15.28 0.20 5.99
C LEU A 39 -14.64 -0.21 4.67
N ILE A 40 -15.31 0.10 3.56
CA ILE A 40 -14.81 -0.15 2.21
C ILE A 40 -14.03 1.08 1.71
N MET A 41 -12.85 0.85 1.14
CA MET A 41 -11.96 1.88 0.62
C MET A 41 -11.26 1.41 -0.66
N ASN A 42 -10.84 2.34 -1.49
CA ASN A 42 -10.02 2.09 -2.67
C ASN A 42 -8.57 2.43 -2.35
N LEU A 43 -7.68 1.47 -2.56
CA LEU A 43 -6.24 1.66 -2.46
C LEU A 43 -5.70 1.95 -3.87
N THR A 44 -5.08 3.12 -4.02
CA THR A 44 -4.42 3.54 -5.26
C THR A 44 -2.94 3.76 -5.02
N LYS A 45 -2.14 3.61 -6.08
CA LYS A 45 -0.71 3.92 -6.09
C LYS A 45 -0.49 5.19 -6.91
N ASN A 46 0.14 6.19 -6.31
CA ASN A 46 0.52 7.45 -6.94
C ASN A 46 2.04 7.60 -6.89
N VAL A 47 2.58 8.66 -7.51
CA VAL A 47 4.02 8.99 -7.51
C VAL A 47 4.60 9.07 -6.09
N GLY A 48 3.80 9.49 -5.10
CA GLY A 48 4.20 9.61 -3.69
C GLY A 48 4.00 8.34 -2.82
N GLY A 49 3.62 7.21 -3.41
CA GLY A 49 3.37 5.96 -2.68
C GLY A 49 1.90 5.52 -2.74
N TYR A 50 1.43 4.83 -1.72
CA TYR A 50 0.04 4.35 -1.65
C TYR A 50 -0.86 5.29 -0.84
N GLN A 51 -2.14 5.30 -1.19
CA GLN A 51 -3.19 5.95 -0.43
C GLN A 51 -4.46 5.09 -0.42
N THR A 52 -5.29 5.22 0.61
CA THR A 52 -6.62 4.61 0.67
C THR A 52 -7.70 5.69 0.80
N VAL A 53 -8.71 5.65 -0.05
CA VAL A 53 -9.82 6.61 -0.08
C VAL A 53 -11.15 5.86 0.05
N SER A 54 -12.05 6.25 0.95
CA SER A 54 -13.36 5.59 1.04
C SER A 54 -14.22 5.83 -0.20
N VAL A 55 -15.31 5.07 -0.34
CA VAL A 55 -16.30 5.24 -1.40
C VAL A 55 -16.88 6.67 -1.44
N GLN A 56 -16.88 7.38 -0.30
CA GLN A 56 -17.35 8.75 -0.17
C GLN A 56 -16.25 9.81 -0.43
N GLY A 57 -15.04 9.41 -0.82
CA GLY A 57 -13.94 10.33 -1.15
C GLY A 57 -13.08 10.75 0.04
N TYR A 58 -13.17 10.10 1.20
CA TYR A 58 -12.38 10.46 2.37
C TYR A 58 -11.06 9.67 2.43
N PRO A 59 -9.88 10.33 2.46
CA PRO A 59 -8.60 9.63 2.63
C PRO A 59 -8.46 9.06 4.05
N TYR A 60 -7.97 7.83 4.17
CA TYR A 60 -7.73 7.16 5.47
C TYR A 60 -6.26 6.89 5.74
N LEU A 61 -5.53 6.45 4.70
CA LEU A 61 -4.08 6.29 4.69
C LEU A 61 -3.55 7.13 3.53
N THR A 62 -2.49 7.88 3.75
CA THR A 62 -1.84 8.71 2.74
C THR A 62 -0.33 8.68 2.91
N ASN A 63 0.38 8.98 1.81
CA ASN A 63 1.85 8.99 1.75
C ASN A 63 2.47 7.69 2.29
N ILE A 64 1.88 6.54 1.93
CA ILE A 64 2.39 5.25 2.37
C ILE A 64 3.62 4.87 1.55
N THR A 65 4.77 4.75 2.22
CA THR A 65 6.01 4.23 1.66
C THR A 65 6.22 2.80 2.12
N VAL A 66 6.35 1.88 1.16
CA VAL A 66 6.58 0.44 1.41
C VAL A 66 8.06 0.14 1.25
N ASN A 67 8.63 -0.53 2.24
CA ASN A 67 10.00 -1.02 2.25
C ASN A 67 10.10 -2.40 1.58
N ASN A 68 11.31 -2.81 1.19
CA ASN A 68 11.53 -4.10 0.53
C ASN A 68 11.20 -5.31 1.41
N ASP A 69 11.21 -5.15 2.74
CA ASP A 69 10.87 -6.20 3.72
C ASP A 69 9.35 -6.34 3.95
N GLY A 70 8.53 -5.60 3.20
CA GLY A 70 7.07 -5.58 3.34
C GLY A 70 6.56 -4.75 4.51
N THR A 71 7.42 -4.05 5.25
CA THR A 71 7.00 -3.03 6.20
C THR A 71 6.62 -1.75 5.47
N PHE A 72 5.76 -0.93 6.07
CA PHE A 72 5.44 0.38 5.51
C PHE A 72 5.23 1.44 6.59
N GLN A 73 5.33 2.70 6.18
CA GLN A 73 5.03 3.85 7.02
C GLN A 73 4.26 4.92 6.23
N GLY A 74 3.51 5.76 6.93
CA GLY A 74 2.84 6.91 6.33
C GLY A 74 1.94 7.62 7.34
N LEU A 75 0.85 8.20 6.87
CA LEU A 75 -0.07 8.98 7.70
C LEU A 75 -1.49 8.44 7.63
N GLY A 76 -2.16 8.46 8.77
CA GLY A 76 -3.56 8.10 8.92
C GLY A 76 -4.40 9.33 9.24
N CYS A 77 -5.43 9.62 8.44
CA CYS A 77 -6.33 10.75 8.69
C CYS A 77 -7.28 10.42 9.86
N LEU A 78 -7.38 11.33 10.82
CA LEU A 78 -8.33 11.26 11.92
C LEU A 78 -9.49 12.21 11.66
N TYR A 79 -10.71 11.77 11.97
CA TYR A 79 -11.93 12.47 11.62
C TYR A 79 -12.80 12.78 12.84
N SER A 80 -13.44 13.95 12.81
CA SER A 80 -14.63 14.26 13.59
C SER A 80 -15.78 14.58 12.63
N GLY A 81 -16.74 13.65 12.55
CA GLY A 81 -17.76 13.68 11.50
C GLY A 81 -17.14 13.56 10.10
N LYS A 82 -17.31 14.58 9.26
CA LYS A 82 -16.81 14.62 7.87
C LYS A 82 -15.54 15.47 7.71
N ARG A 83 -14.97 15.99 8.80
CA ARG A 83 -13.79 16.86 8.78
C ARG A 83 -12.57 16.12 9.32
N VAL A 84 -11.46 16.24 8.61
CA VAL A 84 -10.16 15.81 9.13
C VAL A 84 -9.81 16.73 10.30
N THR A 85 -9.53 16.15 11.45
CA THR A 85 -9.15 16.89 12.66
C THR A 85 -7.67 16.83 12.96
N ASP A 86 -7.02 15.73 12.60
CA ASP A 86 -5.61 15.49 12.88
C ASP A 86 -5.07 14.35 11.99
N TYR A 87 -3.77 14.09 12.07
CA TYR A 87 -3.10 12.95 11.45
C TYR A 87 -2.35 12.14 12.50
N ALA A 88 -2.45 10.82 12.41
CA ALA A 88 -1.62 9.91 13.18
C ALA A 88 -0.52 9.33 12.29
N SER A 89 0.69 9.19 12.82
CA SER A 89 1.72 8.37 12.15
C SER A 89 1.26 6.92 12.10
N VAL A 90 1.42 6.28 10.95
CA VAL A 90 1.06 4.88 10.73
C VAL A 90 2.29 4.09 10.37
N LYS A 91 2.43 2.90 10.98
CA LYS A 91 3.36 1.86 10.56
C LYS A 91 2.59 0.59 10.28
N GLY A 92 3.09 -0.28 9.44
CA GLY A 92 2.41 -1.53 9.16
C GLY A 92 3.27 -2.58 8.49
N VAL A 93 2.66 -3.73 8.27
CA VAL A 93 3.28 -4.90 7.65
C VAL A 93 2.32 -5.49 6.64
N ILE A 94 2.83 -5.76 5.45
CA ILE A 94 2.15 -6.47 4.36
C ILE A 94 2.38 -7.96 4.59
N TYR A 95 1.32 -8.70 4.92
CA TYR A 95 1.41 -10.17 5.08
C TYR A 95 1.48 -10.86 3.73
N ASN A 96 0.71 -10.36 2.77
CA ASN A 96 0.72 -10.77 1.37
C ASN A 96 0.05 -9.68 0.52
N ALA A 97 0.00 -9.86 -0.80
CA ALA A 97 -0.57 -8.90 -1.73
C ALA A 97 -2.06 -8.52 -1.46
N ASN A 98 -2.77 -9.32 -0.65
CA ASN A 98 -4.21 -9.20 -0.38
C ASN A 98 -4.51 -8.87 1.09
N ALA A 99 -3.51 -8.75 1.96
CA ALA A 99 -3.71 -8.51 3.39
C ALA A 99 -2.55 -7.73 4.01
N PHE A 100 -2.88 -6.68 4.77
CA PHE A 100 -1.91 -5.92 5.56
C PHE A 100 -2.52 -5.43 6.88
N VAL A 101 -1.65 -5.08 7.83
CA VAL A 101 -2.04 -4.46 9.10
C VAL A 101 -1.42 -3.08 9.20
N ALA A 102 -2.21 -2.12 9.68
CA ALA A 102 -1.76 -0.77 9.97
C ALA A 102 -1.94 -0.46 11.46
N ILE A 103 -0.89 0.03 12.09
CA ILE A 103 -0.81 0.43 13.48
C ILE A 103 -0.70 1.95 13.51
N TYR A 104 -1.74 2.60 14.01
CA TYR A 104 -1.81 4.05 14.17
C TYR A 104 -1.23 4.42 15.52
N ALA A 105 -0.23 5.30 15.52
CA ALA A 105 0.35 5.83 16.74
C ALA A 105 -0.65 6.73 17.49
N PRO A 106 -0.55 6.86 18.82
CA PRO A 106 -1.31 7.83 19.56
C PRO A 106 -1.06 9.26 19.06
N SER A 107 -2.10 10.10 19.01
CA SER A 107 -2.03 11.53 18.73
C SER A 107 -3.00 12.31 19.64
N PHE A 108 -3.18 13.61 19.44
CA PHE A 108 -3.98 14.43 20.35
C PHE A 108 -5.44 13.96 20.40
N GLY A 109 -5.86 13.41 21.55
CA GLY A 109 -7.21 12.87 21.75
C GLY A 109 -7.48 11.53 21.06
N PHE A 110 -6.45 10.90 20.45
CA PHE A 110 -6.55 9.61 19.79
C PHE A 110 -5.57 8.62 20.43
N PRO A 111 -6.04 7.53 21.07
CA PRO A 111 -5.18 6.64 21.85
C PRO A 111 -4.29 5.72 21.01
N GLY A 112 -4.39 5.77 19.68
CA GLY A 112 -3.82 4.76 18.80
C GLY A 112 -4.74 3.56 18.63
N VAL A 113 -4.59 2.86 17.51
CA VAL A 113 -5.38 1.67 17.20
C VAL A 113 -4.67 0.83 16.14
N THR A 114 -4.96 -0.47 16.11
CA THR A 114 -4.53 -1.36 15.02
C THR A 114 -5.73 -1.69 14.15
N TYR A 115 -5.57 -1.58 12.84
CA TYR A 115 -6.57 -1.95 11.85
C TYR A 115 -6.05 -3.04 10.92
N TYR A 116 -6.92 -3.96 10.54
CA TYR A 116 -6.63 -5.03 9.60
C TYR A 116 -7.29 -4.72 8.27
N TYR A 117 -6.57 -4.96 7.18
CA TYR A 117 -7.03 -4.66 5.84
C TYR A 117 -6.99 -5.92 5.01
N SER A 118 -8.09 -6.19 4.30
CA SER A 118 -8.18 -7.30 3.34
C SER A 118 -8.67 -6.79 1.99
N LEU A 119 -8.07 -7.28 0.93
CA LEU A 119 -8.49 -6.98 -0.43
C LEU A 119 -9.83 -7.65 -0.72
N ASN A 120 -10.80 -6.88 -1.22
CA ASN A 120 -12.06 -7.39 -1.75
C ASN A 120 -11.93 -7.69 -3.25
N PHE A 121 -11.37 -6.75 -4.00
CA PHE A 121 -11.26 -6.83 -5.46
C PHE A 121 -10.02 -6.08 -5.96
N CYS A 122 -9.23 -6.72 -6.83
CA CYS A 122 -8.09 -6.09 -7.52
C CYS A 122 -8.58 -5.21 -8.67
N ASP A 123 -8.09 -3.98 -8.73
CA ASP A 123 -8.25 -3.13 -9.92
C ASP A 123 -6.89 -2.97 -10.61
N ASN A 124 -6.78 -3.58 -11.80
CA ASN A 124 -5.58 -3.50 -12.64
C ASN A 124 -5.54 -2.25 -13.52
N SER A 125 -6.60 -1.42 -13.53
CA SER A 125 -6.70 -0.27 -14.43
C SER A 125 -5.85 0.94 -14.01
N ASN A 126 -5.27 0.91 -12.80
CA ASN A 126 -4.57 2.06 -12.18
C ASN A 126 -3.05 1.92 -12.06
N ILE A 127 -2.42 0.95 -12.71
CA ILE A 127 -0.96 0.93 -12.85
C ILE A 127 -0.59 1.90 -13.97
N GLN A 128 -0.63 3.21 -13.72
CA GLN A 128 0.11 4.15 -14.57
C GLN A 128 1.60 3.89 -14.35
N GLN A 129 2.14 2.98 -15.15
CA GLN A 129 3.58 2.91 -15.37
C GLN A 129 3.95 4.23 -16.02
N ASN A 130 4.66 5.10 -15.29
CA ASN A 130 5.51 6.11 -15.92
C ASN A 130 6.56 5.33 -16.70
N VAL A 131 6.24 4.97 -17.94
CA VAL A 131 7.25 4.63 -18.94
C VAL A 131 7.96 5.95 -19.19
N GLU A 132 9.10 6.13 -18.54
CA GLU A 132 10.08 7.15 -18.90
C GLU A 132 10.28 7.07 -20.41
N GLY A 133 9.92 8.16 -21.09
CA GLY A 133 10.07 8.29 -22.52
C GLY A 133 11.53 8.12 -22.90
N ASP A 134 11.80 7.09 -23.68
CA ASP A 134 13.00 6.91 -24.47
C ASP A 134 13.09 8.09 -25.47
N ILE A 135 13.84 9.14 -25.11
CA ILE A 135 14.18 10.23 -26.03
C ILE A 135 15.31 9.73 -26.92
N SER A 136 14.97 8.88 -27.90
CA SER A 136 15.79 8.65 -29.07
C SER A 136 15.56 9.81 -30.05
N SER A 137 16.26 10.94 -29.83
CA SER A 137 16.39 11.98 -30.85
C SER A 137 17.56 11.62 -31.77
N GLU A 138 17.27 10.96 -32.89
CA GLU A 138 18.20 10.79 -34.00
C GLU A 138 18.13 12.04 -34.90
N PRO A 139 19.22 12.80 -35.09
CA PRO A 139 19.25 13.91 -36.03
C PRO A 139 19.37 13.36 -37.45
N GLN A 140 18.40 13.65 -38.31
CA GLN A 140 18.53 13.45 -39.75
C GLN A 140 19.46 14.53 -40.32
N LEU A 141 20.55 14.06 -40.96
CA LEU A 141 21.49 14.83 -41.77
C LEU A 141 20.87 15.20 -43.12
#